data_AF-A0A5B6Z6U0-F1
#
_entry.id   AF-A0A5B6Z6U0-F1
#
_cell.length_a   1.000
_cell.length_b   1.000
_cell.length_c   1.000
_cell.angle_alpha   90.00
_cell.angle_beta   90.00
_cell.angle_gamma   90.00
#
_symmetry.space_group_name_H-M   'P 1'
#
loop_
_entity.id
_entity.type
_entity.pdbx_description
1 polymer ?
#
loop_
_entity_poly.entity_id
_entity_poly.type
_entity_poly.pdbx_seq_one_letter_code
_entity_poly.pdbx_strand_id
1 'polypeptide(L)'
;MGACCSIGVHKFEGFMMNFEDDEKGSEVENEDYIKNGDCEARLQGSSKFVSMFTKQGRKGINQDAMTVWQNFTGEKDMFFCGVFDGHGPLGHKVARHVRDILPSKLSSSYKHSQTNGFNGSDDTDEENKNNNDNGNCHNPFLSSWKATLIKSFKEMDEDLSAESTIDSFCSGTTAVALLKQGDHLVTANLGDSRAVLCTRGNNNKLVSVQLTVDLKPNLELEAERIKKCEGRVFAMDEEPDVFRVWMPDEDCPGLAMARAFGDFCLKDFGLISTPEISYRKLTNRDEFVVLATDGVRKT
;
A
#
# COMPACT_ATOMS: atom_id res chain seq x y z
N MET A 1 3.18 -15.81 14.66
CA MET A 1 2.99 -15.08 15.93
C MET A 1 3.05 -13.58 15.62
N GLY A 2 2.08 -12.78 16.05
CA GLY A 2 2.00 -11.34 15.74
C GLY A 2 2.48 -10.48 16.91
N ALA A 3 3.25 -9.44 16.63
CA ALA A 3 3.65 -8.44 17.63
C ALA A 3 2.43 -7.59 18.00
N CYS A 4 1.89 -7.82 19.20
CA CYS A 4 0.90 -6.93 19.80
C CYS A 4 1.68 -5.79 20.47
N CYS A 5 1.83 -4.64 19.80
CA CYS A 5 2.38 -3.44 20.43
C CYS A 5 1.32 -2.82 21.35
N SER A 6 1.10 -3.45 22.51
CA SER A 6 0.40 -2.83 23.64
C SER A 6 0.76 -3.55 24.94
N ILE A 7 1.67 -2.99 25.72
CA ILE A 7 1.85 -3.35 27.15
C ILE A 7 1.40 -2.15 28.00
N GLY A 8 0.26 -2.34 28.69
CA GLY A 8 -0.20 -1.63 29.89
C GLY A 8 -0.98 -0.31 29.66
N VAL A 9 -2.12 -0.03 30.31
CA VAL A 9 -2.63 -0.51 31.61
C VAL A 9 -4.16 -0.58 31.60
N HIS A 10 -4.72 -1.78 31.48
CA HIS A 10 -5.81 -2.29 32.29
C HIS A 10 -5.66 -3.82 32.29
N LYS A 11 -5.54 -4.42 33.48
CA LYS A 11 -5.30 -5.86 33.68
C LYS A 11 -6.28 -6.70 32.86
N PHE A 12 -5.75 -7.43 31.88
CA PHE A 12 -6.31 -8.70 31.42
C PHE A 12 -5.19 -9.74 31.60
N GLU A 13 -5.37 -10.66 32.55
CA GLU A 13 -4.49 -11.82 32.72
C GLU A 13 -4.75 -12.78 31.56
N GLY A 14 -3.85 -12.80 30.57
CA GLY A 14 -3.86 -13.74 29.45
C GLY A 14 -2.74 -14.76 29.61
N PHE A 15 -3.10 -16.04 29.61
CA PHE A 15 -2.23 -17.20 29.80
C PHE A 15 -1.05 -17.27 28.81
N MET A 16 0.16 -17.52 29.33
CA MET A 16 1.33 -17.95 28.58
C MET A 16 1.36 -19.49 28.60
N MET A 17 1.06 -20.13 27.48
CA MET A 17 1.38 -21.56 27.29
C MET A 17 2.68 -21.67 26.52
N ASN A 18 3.72 -22.14 27.19
CA ASN A 18 4.98 -22.53 26.56
C ASN A 18 4.74 -23.81 25.77
N PHE A 19 4.97 -23.77 24.47
CA PHE A 19 5.32 -24.96 23.70
C PHE A 19 6.60 -24.63 22.93
N GLU A 20 7.64 -25.40 23.27
CA GLU A 20 8.89 -25.48 22.54
C GLU A 20 8.57 -25.96 21.12
N ASP A 21 8.99 -25.21 20.10
CA ASP A 21 9.34 -25.78 18.80
C ASP A 21 10.35 -24.86 18.11
N ASP A 22 11.47 -25.47 17.75
CA ASP A 22 12.69 -24.89 17.18
C ASP A 22 12.47 -24.29 15.79
N GLU A 23 12.75 -22.99 15.63
CA GLU A 23 13.41 -22.46 14.42
C GLU A 23 14.02 -21.07 14.71
N LYS A 24 15.37 -21.01 14.68
CA LYS A 24 16.15 -19.80 14.97
C LYS A 24 16.00 -18.73 13.87
N GLY A 25 15.04 -17.83 14.03
CA GLY A 25 15.11 -16.48 13.48
C GLY A 25 15.71 -15.53 14.52
N SER A 26 16.77 -14.79 14.18
CA SER A 26 17.36 -13.81 15.09
C SER A 26 16.42 -12.62 15.30
N GLU A 27 15.74 -12.58 16.43
CA GLU A 27 15.05 -11.40 16.93
C GLU A 27 16.09 -10.32 17.28
N VAL A 28 16.09 -9.21 16.53
CA VAL A 28 16.86 -8.03 16.89
C VAL A 28 15.88 -7.04 17.53
N GLU A 29 15.75 -7.11 18.84
CA GLU A 29 15.04 -6.11 19.63
C GLU A 29 15.97 -4.91 19.86
N ASN A 30 15.84 -3.88 19.01
CA ASN A 30 16.18 -2.50 19.42
C ASN A 30 14.85 -1.83 19.79
N GLU A 31 14.81 -1.02 20.85
CA GLU A 31 13.57 -0.37 21.36
C GLU A 31 12.80 0.45 20.29
N ASP A 32 13.46 0.79 19.18
CA ASP A 32 12.94 1.57 18.04
C ASP A 32 12.65 0.75 16.76
N TYR A 33 12.93 -0.55 16.76
CA TYR A 33 12.84 -1.40 15.57
C TYR A 33 12.30 -2.80 15.90
N ILE A 34 11.09 -3.10 15.43
CA ILE A 34 10.46 -4.41 15.58
C ILE A 34 10.24 -5.00 14.20
N LYS A 35 10.99 -6.06 13.86
CA LYS A 35 10.76 -6.87 12.66
C LYS A 35 10.41 -8.29 13.07
N ASN A 36 9.22 -8.72 12.70
CA ASN A 36 8.78 -10.11 12.85
C ASN A 36 8.18 -10.56 11.53
N GLY A 37 8.99 -11.23 10.69
CA GLY A 37 8.61 -11.90 9.45
C GLY A 37 7.78 -11.07 8.46
N ASP A 38 6.48 -10.97 8.75
CA ASP A 38 5.41 -10.32 8.00
C ASP A 38 5.17 -8.85 8.41
N CYS A 39 5.49 -8.49 9.65
CA CYS A 39 5.33 -7.14 10.20
C CYS A 39 6.68 -6.45 10.39
N GLU A 40 6.75 -5.17 10.01
CA GLU A 40 7.91 -4.32 10.30
C GLU A 40 7.49 -2.95 10.83
N ALA A 41 7.75 -2.67 12.11
CA ALA A 41 7.53 -1.37 12.73
C ALA A 41 8.87 -0.68 12.99
N ARG A 42 9.01 0.54 12.47
CA ARG A 42 10.12 1.46 12.75
C ARG A 42 9.55 2.68 13.47
N LEU A 43 9.56 2.63 14.80
CA LEU A 43 8.94 3.65 15.67
C LEU A 43 10.01 4.25 16.58
N GLN A 44 9.83 5.48 17.05
CA GLN A 44 10.69 6.02 18.12
C GLN A 44 10.08 5.59 19.46
N GLY A 45 10.36 4.36 19.89
CA GLY A 45 9.80 3.69 21.06
C GLY A 45 8.39 3.11 20.86
N SER A 46 7.67 2.89 21.96
CA SER A 46 6.29 2.40 21.92
C SER A 46 5.31 3.48 21.47
N SER A 47 4.46 3.19 20.49
CA SER A 47 3.40 4.09 20.03
C SER A 47 2.04 3.67 20.58
N LYS A 48 1.31 4.61 21.18
CA LYS A 48 -0.11 4.40 21.56
C LYS A 48 -1.07 4.52 20.36
N PHE A 49 -0.57 4.92 19.20
CA PHE A 49 -1.38 5.36 18.05
C PHE A 49 -1.35 4.38 16.87
N VAL A 50 -0.52 3.34 16.93
CA VAL A 50 -0.34 2.38 15.86
C VAL A 50 -0.53 0.98 16.41
N SER A 51 -1.39 0.20 15.76
CA SER A 51 -1.54 -1.24 16.00
C SER A 51 -1.47 -1.96 14.67
N MET A 52 -0.75 -3.08 14.65
CA MET A 52 -0.59 -3.92 13.47
C MET A 52 -0.85 -5.36 13.88
N PHE A 53 -1.61 -6.09 13.06
CA PHE A 53 -1.91 -7.49 13.31
C PHE A 53 -2.07 -8.22 11.98
N THR A 54 -1.41 -9.36 11.86
CA THR A 54 -1.56 -10.28 10.73
C THR A 54 -1.82 -11.68 11.25
N LYS A 55 -2.59 -12.46 10.49
CA LYS A 55 -2.93 -13.83 10.82
C LYS A 55 -2.93 -14.67 9.56
N GLN A 56 -2.11 -15.72 9.56
CA GLN A 56 -2.15 -16.73 8.52
C GLN A 56 -3.55 -17.35 8.43
N GLY A 57 -4.13 -17.30 7.24
CA GLY A 57 -5.41 -17.94 6.93
C GLY A 57 -5.27 -19.45 6.69
N ARG A 58 -6.21 -20.01 5.93
CA ARG A 58 -6.22 -21.45 5.58
C ARG A 58 -5.48 -21.76 4.27
N LYS A 59 -5.02 -20.74 3.54
CA LYS A 59 -4.50 -20.84 2.16
C LYS A 59 -2.99 -21.07 2.07
N GLY A 60 -2.41 -21.78 3.04
CA GLY A 60 -0.96 -22.00 3.10
C GLY A 60 -0.24 -20.85 3.79
N ILE A 61 0.99 -20.53 3.35
CA ILE A 61 1.86 -19.52 3.95
C ILE A 61 1.17 -18.14 3.99
N ASN A 62 1.42 -17.36 5.05
CA ASN A 62 0.95 -15.99 5.10
C ASN A 62 1.69 -15.17 4.03
N GLN A 63 0.93 -14.55 3.12
CA GLN A 63 1.49 -13.73 2.04
C GLN A 63 1.32 -12.23 2.30
N ASP A 64 0.59 -11.85 3.35
CA ASP A 64 0.42 -10.47 3.76
C ASP A 64 1.69 -9.93 4.41
N ALA A 65 2.02 -8.68 4.10
CA ALA A 65 3.07 -7.92 4.76
C ALA A 65 2.56 -6.52 5.14
N MET A 66 3.08 -5.95 6.22
CA MET A 66 2.73 -4.59 6.62
C MET A 66 3.89 -3.87 7.30
N THR A 67 3.93 -2.54 7.14
CA THR A 67 4.90 -1.69 7.80
C THR A 67 4.33 -0.38 8.27
N VAL A 68 4.91 0.12 9.36
CA VAL A 68 4.77 1.52 9.77
C VAL A 68 6.15 2.08 10.04
N TRP A 69 6.41 3.29 9.53
CA TRP A 69 7.64 4.02 9.75
C TRP A 69 7.35 5.47 10.12
N GLN A 70 7.62 5.81 11.38
CA GLN A 70 7.54 7.17 11.89
C GLN A 70 8.79 7.98 11.50
N ASN A 71 8.57 9.24 11.12
CA ASN A 71 9.60 10.18 10.67
C ASN A 71 10.48 9.60 9.55
N PHE A 72 9.90 8.83 8.63
CA PHE A 72 10.66 8.10 7.61
C PHE A 72 11.46 9.00 6.65
N THR A 73 11.07 10.27 6.51
CA THR A 73 11.81 11.31 5.77
C THR A 73 12.83 12.05 6.63
N GLY A 74 12.87 11.81 7.94
CA GLY A 74 13.63 12.60 8.92
C GLY A 74 12.89 13.84 9.43
N GLU A 75 11.76 14.22 8.82
CA GLU A 75 10.90 15.28 9.33
C GLU A 75 10.02 14.78 10.48
N LYS A 76 9.77 15.65 11.46
CA LYS A 76 8.85 15.36 12.57
C LYS A 76 7.41 15.25 12.07
N ASP A 77 6.61 14.46 12.78
CA ASP A 77 5.17 14.25 12.52
C ASP A 77 4.85 13.67 11.13
N MET A 78 5.84 13.05 10.49
CA MET A 78 5.64 12.26 9.28
C MET A 78 5.43 10.78 9.60
N PHE A 79 4.47 10.15 8.94
CA PHE A 79 4.24 8.71 9.06
C PHE A 79 4.05 8.12 7.67
N PHE A 80 4.70 6.98 7.45
CA PHE A 80 4.39 6.07 6.38
C PHE A 80 3.76 4.81 6.98
N CYS A 81 2.63 4.39 6.45
CA CYS A 81 2.01 3.10 6.74
C CYS A 81 1.73 2.37 5.43
N GLY A 82 2.01 1.08 5.35
CA GLY A 82 1.77 0.27 4.16
C GLY A 82 1.25 -1.12 4.51
N VAL A 83 0.27 -1.59 3.75
CA VAL A 83 -0.23 -2.97 3.79
C VAL A 83 -0.16 -3.55 2.39
N PHE A 84 0.35 -4.77 2.28
CA PHE A 84 0.67 -5.46 1.05
C PHE A 84 0.09 -6.87 1.10
N ASP A 85 -0.85 -7.18 0.21
CA ASP A 85 -1.45 -8.51 0.06
C ASP A 85 -0.67 -9.25 -1.03
N GLY A 86 0.12 -10.25 -0.67
CA GLY A 86 0.92 -11.01 -1.62
C GLY A 86 0.11 -12.15 -2.25
N HIS A 87 0.36 -12.45 -3.51
CA HIS A 87 -0.29 -13.56 -4.21
C HIS A 87 0.66 -14.27 -5.19
N GLY A 88 0.22 -15.42 -5.69
CA GLY A 88 1.04 -16.29 -6.53
C GLY A 88 2.04 -17.13 -5.70
N PRO A 89 2.90 -17.92 -6.37
CA PRO A 89 3.77 -18.88 -5.70
C PRO A 89 4.72 -18.26 -4.65
N LEU A 90 5.26 -17.07 -4.94
CA LEU A 90 6.19 -16.34 -4.08
C LEU A 90 5.65 -14.98 -3.61
N GLY A 91 4.33 -14.80 -3.57
CA GLY A 91 3.68 -13.54 -3.15
C GLY A 91 4.19 -13.01 -1.81
N HIS A 92 4.40 -13.89 -0.83
CA HIS A 92 4.98 -13.54 0.47
C HIS A 92 6.38 -12.89 0.36
N LYS A 93 7.21 -13.29 -0.61
CA LYS A 93 8.52 -12.67 -0.85
C LYS A 93 8.37 -11.33 -1.53
N VAL A 94 7.50 -11.22 -2.54
CA VAL A 94 7.21 -9.95 -3.24
C VAL A 94 6.68 -8.92 -2.24
N ALA A 95 5.67 -9.27 -1.43
CA ALA A 95 5.07 -8.41 -0.42
C ALA A 95 6.11 -7.91 0.62
N ARG A 96 6.95 -8.82 1.15
CA ARG A 96 8.01 -8.45 2.10
C ARG A 96 9.10 -7.58 1.45
N HIS A 97 9.45 -7.83 0.20
CA HIS A 97 10.44 -7.03 -0.53
C HIS A 97 9.93 -5.60 -0.77
N VAL A 98 8.68 -5.45 -1.22
CA VAL A 98 8.04 -4.12 -1.36
C VAL A 98 7.95 -3.42 -0.01
N ARG A 99 7.54 -4.13 1.05
CA ARG A 99 7.49 -3.58 2.43
C ARG A 99 8.83 -3.01 2.87
N ASP A 100 9.93 -3.74 2.63
CA ASP A 100 11.25 -3.38 3.12
C ASP A 100 11.87 -2.20 2.32
N ILE A 101 11.57 -2.07 1.02
CA ILE A 101 12.27 -1.15 0.11
C ILE A 101 11.45 0.11 -0.23
N LEU A 102 10.14 -0.02 -0.47
CA LEU A 102 9.29 1.09 -0.93
C LEU A 102 9.36 2.34 -0.03
N PRO A 103 9.32 2.22 1.32
CA PRO A 103 9.40 3.40 2.19
C PRO A 103 10.73 4.16 2.04
N SER A 104 11.84 3.42 1.86
CA SER A 104 13.18 3.98 1.68
C SER A 104 13.32 4.70 0.35
N LYS A 105 12.73 4.15 -0.73
CA LYS A 105 12.65 4.81 -2.05
C LYS A 105 11.87 6.13 -1.96
N LEU A 106 10.71 6.10 -1.30
CA LEU A 106 9.88 7.29 -1.09
C LEU A 106 10.63 8.36 -0.29
N SER A 107 11.28 7.98 0.81
CA SER A 107 12.09 8.90 1.63
C SER A 107 13.19 9.57 0.81
N SER A 108 13.92 8.78 0.02
CA SER A 108 15.03 9.25 -0.81
C SER A 108 14.57 10.18 -1.93
N SER A 109 13.50 9.81 -2.64
CA SER A 109 12.92 10.62 -3.71
C SER A 109 12.35 11.93 -3.18
N TYR A 110 11.67 11.90 -2.04
CA TYR A 110 11.14 13.11 -1.40
C TYR A 110 12.28 14.06 -1.00
N LYS A 111 13.34 13.57 -0.36
CA LYS A 111 14.52 14.39 0.00
C LYS A 111 15.17 15.04 -1.22
N HIS A 112 15.32 14.30 -2.31
CA HIS A 112 15.90 14.83 -3.55
C HIS A 112 15.03 15.92 -4.20
N SER A 113 13.69 15.78 -4.12
CA SER A 113 12.77 16.79 -4.63
C SER A 113 12.87 18.12 -3.85
N GLN A 114 13.11 18.05 -2.54
CA GLN A 114 13.26 19.24 -1.68
C GLN A 114 14.60 19.95 -1.89
N THR A 115 15.68 19.22 -2.18
CA THR A 115 16.99 19.83 -2.44
C THR A 115 17.07 20.53 -3.79
N ASN A 116 16.40 20.00 -4.82
CA ASN A 116 16.41 20.60 -6.16
C ASN A 116 15.52 21.85 -6.26
N GLY A 117 14.56 22.04 -5.35
CA GLY A 117 13.73 23.24 -5.29
C GLY A 117 14.42 24.51 -4.77
N PHE A 118 15.66 24.41 -4.26
CA PHE A 118 16.43 25.55 -3.71
C PHE A 118 17.54 26.08 -4.65
N ASN A 119 17.86 25.41 -5.76
CA ASN A 119 18.94 25.77 -6.69
C ASN A 119 18.45 26.00 -8.12
N GLY A 120 17.44 26.85 -8.29
CA GLY A 120 16.92 27.24 -9.60
C GLY A 120 16.49 28.70 -9.61
N SER A 121 17.44 29.59 -9.84
CA SER A 121 17.20 30.96 -10.31
C SER A 121 16.60 30.92 -11.71
N ASP A 122 15.55 31.73 -11.90
CA ASP A 122 15.22 32.50 -13.11
C ASP A 122 15.46 31.82 -14.47
N ASP A 123 14.40 31.28 -15.07
CA ASP A 123 14.23 31.36 -16.52
C ASP A 123 12.74 31.39 -16.87
N THR A 124 12.39 32.47 -17.57
CA THR A 124 11.10 32.79 -18.15
C THR A 124 10.71 31.78 -19.23
N ASP A 125 9.49 31.25 -19.15
CA ASP A 125 8.74 30.83 -20.34
C ASP A 125 7.24 31.09 -20.12
N GLU A 126 6.80 32.25 -20.61
CA GLU A 126 5.41 32.48 -20.99
C GLU A 126 5.10 31.57 -22.18
N GLU A 127 4.15 30.64 -22.05
CA GLU A 127 3.26 30.32 -23.17
C GLU A 127 2.00 29.54 -22.72
N ASN A 128 0.85 30.13 -23.07
CA ASN A 128 -0.46 29.51 -23.28
C ASN A 128 -1.24 28.88 -22.10
N LYS A 129 -1.79 29.76 -21.25
CA LYS A 129 -3.06 29.49 -20.54
C LYS A 129 -4.24 29.58 -21.51
N ASN A 130 -4.75 28.44 -21.94
CA ASN A 130 -6.13 28.29 -22.39
C ASN A 130 -6.59 26.85 -22.14
N ASN A 131 -7.34 26.63 -21.05
CA ASN A 131 -8.70 26.07 -21.11
C ASN A 131 -9.18 25.64 -19.71
N ASN A 132 -10.35 26.20 -19.36
CA ASN A 132 -11.33 25.77 -18.37
C ASN A 132 -11.08 24.41 -17.71
N ASP A 133 -10.57 24.42 -16.48
CA ASP A 133 -10.83 23.34 -15.54
C ASP A 133 -11.41 23.93 -14.24
N ASN A 134 -12.69 23.67 -14.04
CA ASN A 134 -13.49 24.15 -12.92
C ASN A 134 -13.09 23.37 -11.66
N GLY A 135 -12.34 24.00 -10.77
CA GLY A 135 -12.42 23.73 -9.33
C GLY A 135 -11.38 22.79 -8.70
N ASN A 136 -10.25 22.50 -9.34
CA ASN A 136 -9.17 21.77 -8.66
C ASN A 136 -8.22 22.74 -7.95
N CYS A 137 -8.35 22.87 -6.63
CA CYS A 137 -7.37 23.62 -5.84
C CYS A 137 -6.02 22.89 -5.96
N HIS A 138 -5.05 23.48 -6.64
CA HIS A 138 -3.69 22.96 -6.69
C HIS A 138 -3.11 22.95 -5.27
N ASN A 139 -3.21 21.83 -4.58
CA ASN A 139 -2.51 21.62 -3.33
C ASN A 139 -1.05 21.27 -3.65
N PRO A 140 -0.06 22.14 -3.33
CA PRO A 140 1.35 21.89 -3.62
C PRO A 140 1.86 20.61 -2.92
N PHE A 141 1.31 20.30 -1.74
CA PHE A 141 1.65 19.09 -0.99
C PHE A 141 1.26 17.82 -1.74
N LEU A 142 0.02 17.77 -2.26
CA LEU A 142 -0.44 16.65 -3.07
C LEU A 142 0.39 16.51 -4.34
N SER A 143 0.69 17.63 -5.01
CA SER A 143 1.44 17.60 -6.27
C SER A 143 2.84 17.00 -6.10
N SER A 144 3.55 17.41 -5.04
CA SER A 144 4.88 16.89 -4.70
C SER A 144 4.84 15.39 -4.37
N TRP A 145 3.93 14.97 -3.49
CA TRP A 145 3.81 13.56 -3.12
C TRP A 145 3.28 12.69 -4.27
N LYS A 146 2.39 13.21 -5.11
CA LYS A 146 1.84 12.48 -6.25
C LYS A 146 2.95 12.06 -7.23
N ALA A 147 3.80 13.00 -7.61
CA ALA A 147 4.94 12.72 -8.49
C ALA A 147 5.92 11.72 -7.84
N THR A 148 6.22 11.92 -6.56
CA THR A 148 7.12 11.04 -5.79
C THR A 148 6.58 9.61 -5.69
N LEU A 149 5.30 9.45 -5.36
CA LEU A 149 4.63 8.15 -5.27
C LEU A 149 4.60 7.44 -6.62
N ILE A 150 4.20 8.11 -7.70
CA ILE A 150 4.18 7.50 -9.05
C ILE A 150 5.58 7.03 -9.44
N LYS A 151 6.59 7.88 -9.25
CA LYS A 151 7.98 7.54 -9.55
C LYS A 151 8.48 6.36 -8.73
N SER A 152 8.33 6.40 -7.40
CA SER A 152 8.83 5.34 -6.53
C SER A 152 8.10 4.01 -6.71
N PHE A 153 6.80 4.02 -7.05
CA PHE A 153 6.07 2.80 -7.40
C PHE A 153 6.62 2.20 -8.70
N LYS A 154 6.83 3.03 -9.73
CA LYS A 154 7.45 2.56 -10.98
C LYS A 154 8.84 1.95 -10.74
N GLU A 155 9.71 2.65 -10.03
CA GLU A 155 11.06 2.17 -9.69
C GLU A 155 11.03 0.92 -8.80
N MET A 156 10.02 0.74 -7.95
CA MET A 156 9.86 -0.47 -7.14
C MET A 156 9.47 -1.68 -7.99
N ASP A 157 8.59 -1.48 -8.98
CA ASP A 157 8.21 -2.53 -9.92
C ASP A 157 9.37 -2.89 -10.86
N GLU A 158 10.15 -1.91 -11.32
CA GLU A 158 11.38 -2.16 -12.10
C GLU A 158 12.41 -2.95 -11.28
N ASP A 159 12.64 -2.61 -10.01
CA ASP A 159 13.52 -3.38 -9.13
C ASP A 159 13.05 -4.83 -8.96
N LEU A 160 11.74 -5.06 -8.79
CA LEU A 160 11.16 -6.40 -8.72
C LEU A 160 11.36 -7.22 -9.99
N SER A 161 11.42 -6.56 -11.16
CA SER A 161 11.70 -7.22 -12.44
C SER A 161 13.16 -7.65 -12.58
N ALA A 162 14.07 -6.92 -11.93
CA ALA A 162 15.50 -7.17 -11.95
C ALA A 162 15.96 -8.13 -10.84
N GLU A 163 15.15 -8.33 -9.79
CA GLU A 163 15.46 -9.17 -8.64
C GLU A 163 15.34 -10.66 -8.98
N SER A 164 16.47 -11.30 -9.31
CA SER A 164 16.50 -12.71 -9.73
C SER A 164 16.19 -13.72 -8.63
N THR A 165 16.22 -13.32 -7.34
CA THR A 165 15.93 -14.24 -6.22
C THR A 165 14.44 -14.41 -5.92
N ILE A 166 13.59 -13.56 -6.49
CA ILE A 166 12.15 -13.56 -6.30
C ILE A 166 11.49 -13.74 -7.68
N ASP A 167 10.87 -14.89 -7.92
CA ASP A 167 10.01 -15.07 -9.10
C ASP A 167 8.75 -14.21 -8.97
N SER A 168 8.85 -13.02 -9.56
CA SER A 168 7.82 -12.00 -9.70
C SER A 168 7.09 -12.10 -11.04
N PHE A 169 7.38 -13.11 -11.87
CA PHE A 169 6.72 -13.28 -13.17
C PHE A 169 5.26 -13.70 -13.00
N CYS A 170 5.01 -14.67 -12.11
CA CYS A 170 3.67 -15.15 -11.73
C CYS A 170 3.33 -14.90 -10.26
N SER A 171 4.11 -14.06 -9.57
CA SER A 171 3.84 -13.62 -8.21
C SER A 171 3.78 -12.11 -8.14
N GLY A 172 2.90 -11.60 -7.29
CA GLY A 172 2.71 -10.18 -7.14
C GLY A 172 2.26 -9.79 -5.76
N THR A 173 2.01 -8.50 -5.58
CA THR A 173 1.38 -7.97 -4.37
C THR A 173 0.59 -6.71 -4.63
N THR A 174 -0.50 -6.54 -3.89
CA THR A 174 -1.18 -5.24 -3.75
C THR A 174 -0.36 -4.28 -2.90
N ALA A 175 -0.71 -3.00 -2.92
CA ALA A 175 -0.20 -2.03 -1.98
C ALA A 175 -1.25 -0.97 -1.67
N VAL A 176 -1.59 -0.82 -0.39
CA VAL A 176 -2.24 0.39 0.11
C VAL A 176 -1.27 1.11 1.03
N ALA A 177 -0.83 2.29 0.61
CA ALA A 177 0.12 3.12 1.33
C ALA A 177 -0.54 4.43 1.79
N LEU A 178 -0.16 4.88 2.98
CA LEU A 178 -0.68 6.06 3.65
C LEU A 178 0.49 6.92 4.14
N LEU A 179 0.49 8.17 3.71
CA LEU A 179 1.43 9.19 4.10
C LEU A 179 0.69 10.25 4.90
N LYS A 180 1.13 10.48 6.14
CA LYS A 180 0.61 11.55 6.99
C LYS A 180 1.72 12.54 7.29
N GLN A 181 1.47 13.83 7.10
CA GLN A 181 2.31 14.92 7.62
C GLN A 181 1.39 15.96 8.27
N GLY A 182 1.50 16.17 9.59
CA GLY A 182 0.59 17.08 10.29
C GLY A 182 -0.88 16.67 10.12
N ASP A 183 -1.70 17.56 9.55
CA ASP A 183 -3.12 17.30 9.21
C ASP A 183 -3.33 16.84 7.76
N HIS A 184 -2.26 16.61 7.00
CA HIS A 184 -2.34 16.18 5.61
C HIS A 184 -2.23 14.67 5.49
N LEU A 185 -3.18 14.06 4.78
CA LEU A 185 -3.23 12.64 4.50
C LEU A 185 -3.19 12.42 2.98
N VAL A 186 -2.25 11.61 2.52
CA VAL A 186 -2.17 11.13 1.13
C VAL A 186 -2.24 9.61 1.15
N THR A 187 -3.10 9.06 0.32
CA THR A 187 -3.29 7.61 0.15
C THR A 187 -2.92 7.22 -1.27
N ALA A 188 -2.17 6.13 -1.40
CA ALA A 188 -1.81 5.51 -2.68
C ALA A 188 -2.31 4.07 -2.68
N ASN A 189 -3.23 3.75 -3.59
CA ASN A 189 -3.82 2.41 -3.71
C ASN A 189 -3.38 1.70 -4.99
N LEU A 190 -3.02 0.44 -4.87
CA LEU A 190 -2.62 -0.45 -5.95
C LEU A 190 -3.22 -1.83 -5.67
N GLY A 191 -4.37 -2.12 -6.29
CA GLY A 191 -5.11 -3.38 -6.10
C GLY A 191 -6.37 -3.21 -5.27
N ASP A 192 -6.74 -4.26 -4.52
CA ASP A 192 -8.02 -4.39 -3.80
C ASP A 192 -7.90 -4.40 -2.26
N SER A 193 -6.68 -4.20 -1.74
CA SER A 193 -6.46 -3.71 -0.38
C SER A 193 -7.11 -2.34 -0.16
N ARG A 194 -7.49 -2.02 1.08
CA ARG A 194 -8.33 -0.84 1.36
C ARG A 194 -7.87 0.00 2.54
N ALA A 195 -8.03 1.31 2.39
CA ALA A 195 -7.96 2.28 3.48
C ALA A 195 -9.35 2.83 3.83
N VAL A 196 -9.69 2.84 5.11
CA VAL A 196 -10.95 3.39 5.64
C VAL A 196 -10.67 4.30 6.82
N LEU A 197 -11.19 5.52 6.76
CA LEU A 197 -11.13 6.49 7.84
C LEU A 197 -12.36 6.36 8.73
N CYS A 198 -12.16 6.34 10.04
CA CYS A 198 -13.21 6.51 11.03
C CYS A 198 -13.27 7.97 11.47
N THR A 199 -14.43 8.61 11.35
CA THR A 199 -14.64 10.01 11.69
C THR A 199 -15.96 10.20 12.44
N ARG A 200 -16.07 11.26 13.24
CA ARG A 200 -17.29 11.60 13.99
C ARG A 200 -18.26 12.40 13.11
N GLY A 201 -19.47 11.86 12.94
CA GLY A 201 -20.59 12.56 12.32
C GLY A 201 -21.16 13.68 13.19
N ASN A 202 -22.13 14.44 12.66
CA ASN A 202 -22.72 15.59 13.35
C ASN A 202 -23.44 15.23 14.66
N ASN A 203 -23.85 13.97 14.83
CA ASN A 203 -24.47 13.44 16.04
C ASN A 203 -23.46 12.76 16.98
N ASN A 204 -22.16 13.00 16.79
CA ASN A 204 -21.06 12.39 17.53
C ASN A 204 -20.97 10.84 17.40
N LYS A 205 -21.69 10.24 16.44
CA LYS A 205 -21.54 8.82 16.11
C LYS A 205 -20.35 8.61 15.18
N LEU A 206 -19.69 7.46 15.31
CA LEU A 206 -18.63 7.04 14.40
C LEU A 206 -19.23 6.71 13.03
N VAL A 207 -18.60 7.24 11.98
CA VAL A 207 -18.95 7.03 10.57
C VAL A 207 -17.68 6.59 9.84
N SER A 208 -17.79 5.56 9.01
CA SER A 208 -16.70 5.14 8.13
C SER A 208 -16.73 5.94 6.83
N VAL A 209 -15.55 6.38 6.39
CA VAL A 209 -15.31 7.05 5.12
C VAL A 209 -14.27 6.24 4.38
N GLN A 210 -14.64 5.65 3.25
CA GLN A 210 -13.72 4.90 2.41
C GLN A 210 -12.74 5.86 1.72
N LEU A 211 -11.43 5.65 1.90
CA LEU A 211 -10.38 6.50 1.34
C LEU A 211 -9.88 5.99 -0.03
N THR A 212 -10.02 4.69 -0.29
CA THR A 212 -9.57 4.04 -1.53
C THR A 212 -10.67 3.16 -2.12
N VAL A 213 -10.72 3.04 -3.44
CA VAL A 213 -11.63 2.13 -4.16
C VAL A 213 -10.82 0.94 -4.65
N ASP A 214 -11.36 -0.28 -4.47
CA ASP A 214 -10.73 -1.51 -4.95
C ASP A 214 -10.59 -1.45 -6.48
N LEU A 215 -9.37 -1.58 -6.99
CA LEU A 215 -9.05 -1.47 -8.41
C LEU A 215 -9.34 -2.78 -9.13
N LYS A 216 -10.63 -3.09 -9.29
CA LYS A 216 -11.11 -4.31 -9.92
C LYS A 216 -11.02 -4.24 -11.45
N PRO A 217 -10.78 -5.38 -12.15
CA PRO A 217 -10.67 -5.42 -13.61
C PRO A 217 -11.89 -4.90 -14.38
N ASN A 218 -13.09 -4.97 -13.80
CA ASN A 218 -14.34 -4.57 -14.43
C ASN A 218 -14.70 -3.08 -14.26
N LEU A 219 -13.86 -2.30 -13.58
CA LEU A 219 -14.02 -0.83 -13.58
C LEU A 219 -13.75 -0.30 -14.98
N GLU A 220 -14.58 0.65 -15.46
CA GLU A 220 -14.56 1.12 -16.84
C GLU A 220 -13.14 1.45 -17.34
N LEU A 221 -12.43 2.33 -16.63
CA LEU A 221 -11.07 2.76 -17.02
C LEU A 221 -10.04 1.63 -16.97
N GLU A 222 -10.22 0.66 -16.08
CA GLU A 222 -9.33 -0.49 -15.96
C GLU A 222 -9.61 -1.50 -17.09
N ALA A 223 -10.87 -1.80 -17.35
CA ALA A 223 -11.32 -2.70 -18.40
C ALA A 223 -10.97 -2.17 -19.80
N GLU A 224 -11.15 -0.87 -20.04
CA GLU A 224 -10.74 -0.21 -21.29
C GLU A 224 -9.24 -0.34 -21.52
N ARG A 225 -8.42 -0.09 -20.48
CA ARG A 225 -6.97 -0.25 -20.56
C ARG A 225 -6.58 -1.69 -20.86
N ILE A 226 -7.14 -2.65 -20.13
CA ILE A 226 -6.84 -4.08 -20.30
C ILE A 226 -7.19 -4.55 -21.73
N LYS A 227 -8.38 -4.21 -22.21
CA LYS A 227 -8.82 -4.56 -23.58
C LYS A 227 -7.96 -3.90 -24.65
N LYS A 228 -7.51 -2.65 -24.43
CA LYS A 228 -6.60 -1.95 -25.36
C LYS A 228 -5.23 -2.62 -25.44
N CYS A 229 -4.81 -3.32 -24.38
CA CYS A 229 -3.60 -4.12 -24.31
C CYS A 229 -3.85 -5.60 -24.67
N GLU A 230 -4.95 -5.91 -25.37
CA GLU A 230 -5.33 -7.27 -25.80
C GLU A 230 -5.63 -8.26 -24.65
N GLY A 231 -5.55 -7.83 -23.40
CA GLY A 231 -5.97 -8.62 -22.24
C GLY A 231 -7.48 -8.81 -22.19
N ARG A 232 -7.92 -9.89 -21.53
CA ARG A 232 -9.34 -10.20 -21.36
C ARG A 232 -9.81 -9.91 -19.94
N VAL A 233 -11.06 -9.49 -19.81
CA VAL A 233 -11.73 -9.22 -18.53
C VAL A 233 -13.06 -9.95 -18.51
N PHE A 234 -13.16 -10.97 -17.66
CA PHE A 234 -14.40 -11.68 -17.39
C PHE A 234 -14.30 -12.44 -16.05
N ALA A 235 -15.45 -12.83 -15.53
CA ALA A 235 -15.59 -13.69 -14.37
C ALA A 235 -15.83 -15.14 -14.82
N MET A 236 -15.30 -16.12 -14.09
CA MET A 236 -15.57 -17.54 -14.35
C MET A 236 -17.00 -17.90 -13.93
N ASP A 237 -17.58 -18.93 -14.54
CA ASP A 237 -18.95 -19.39 -14.26
C ASP A 237 -19.11 -19.82 -12.78
N GLU A 238 -18.06 -20.34 -12.15
CA GLU A 238 -18.07 -20.73 -10.74
C GLU A 238 -18.01 -19.53 -9.77
N GLU A 239 -17.50 -18.37 -10.22
CA GLU A 239 -17.35 -17.15 -9.42
C GLU A 239 -17.80 -15.90 -10.22
N PRO A 240 -19.11 -15.76 -10.55
CA PRO A 240 -19.59 -14.73 -11.48
C PRO A 240 -19.39 -13.29 -10.99
N ASP A 241 -19.16 -13.10 -9.68
CA ASP A 241 -18.93 -11.80 -9.06
C ASP A 241 -17.44 -11.39 -9.03
N VAL A 242 -16.53 -12.28 -9.44
CA VAL A 242 -15.07 -12.08 -9.37
C VAL A 242 -14.49 -11.94 -10.77
N PHE A 243 -14.49 -10.69 -11.26
CA PHE A 243 -13.82 -10.36 -12.52
C PHE A 243 -12.31 -10.46 -12.40
N ARG A 244 -11.69 -11.09 -13.40
CA ARG A 244 -10.26 -11.32 -13.45
C ARG A 244 -9.68 -10.79 -14.76
N VAL A 245 -8.41 -10.41 -14.71
CA VAL A 245 -7.56 -10.18 -15.88
C VAL A 245 -7.02 -11.53 -16.35
N TRP A 246 -7.03 -11.76 -17.66
CA TRP A 246 -6.52 -12.98 -18.28
C TRP A 246 -5.65 -12.64 -19.48
N MET A 247 -4.74 -13.56 -19.84
CA MET A 247 -3.98 -13.49 -21.09
C MET A 247 -4.92 -13.62 -22.31
N PRO A 248 -4.50 -13.15 -23.50
CA PRO A 248 -5.34 -13.16 -24.71
C PRO A 248 -5.80 -14.58 -25.11
N ASP A 249 -4.88 -15.55 -25.08
CA ASP A 249 -5.10 -16.89 -25.61
C ASP A 249 -5.37 -17.97 -24.53
N GLU A 250 -5.15 -17.64 -23.26
CA GLU A 250 -5.24 -18.60 -22.16
C GLU A 250 -5.97 -18.01 -20.94
N ASP A 251 -6.81 -18.83 -20.30
CA ASP A 251 -7.48 -18.51 -19.02
C ASP A 251 -6.51 -18.69 -17.84
N CYS A 252 -5.30 -18.16 -17.97
CA CYS A 252 -4.30 -18.09 -16.91
C CYS A 252 -3.31 -16.94 -17.16
N PRO A 253 -2.67 -16.40 -16.11
CA PRO A 253 -3.16 -16.41 -14.74
C PRO A 253 -4.42 -15.52 -14.61
N GLY A 254 -5.33 -15.89 -13.71
CA GLY A 254 -6.57 -15.16 -13.46
C GLY A 254 -6.48 -14.20 -12.28
N LEU A 255 -6.08 -12.96 -12.53
CA LEU A 255 -5.84 -11.98 -11.45
C LEU A 255 -7.06 -11.13 -11.14
N ALA A 256 -7.54 -11.13 -9.89
CA ALA A 256 -8.79 -10.46 -9.48
C ALA A 256 -8.69 -8.93 -9.30
N MET A 257 -7.55 -8.34 -9.64
CA MET A 257 -7.22 -6.93 -9.51
C MET A 257 -6.53 -6.42 -10.78
N ALA A 258 -6.76 -5.16 -11.13
CA ALA A 258 -6.27 -4.55 -12.36
C ALA A 258 -4.91 -3.87 -12.22
N ARG A 259 -4.42 -3.75 -10.98
CA ARG A 259 -3.14 -3.11 -10.64
C ARG A 259 -2.46 -3.86 -9.51
N ALA A 260 -1.17 -4.15 -9.68
CA ALA A 260 -0.34 -4.84 -8.71
C ALA A 260 1.15 -4.58 -9.01
N PHE A 261 1.99 -4.81 -8.01
CA PHE A 261 3.42 -5.02 -8.20
C PHE A 261 3.71 -6.47 -8.60
N GLY A 262 4.74 -6.71 -9.40
CA GLY A 262 5.03 -8.05 -9.92
C GLY A 262 4.00 -8.49 -10.95
N ASP A 263 3.72 -9.80 -11.05
CA ASP A 263 2.90 -10.41 -12.11
C ASP A 263 3.32 -9.94 -13.51
N PHE A 264 4.63 -10.01 -13.81
CA PHE A 264 5.16 -9.53 -15.09
C PHE A 264 4.53 -10.21 -16.31
N CYS A 265 4.00 -11.42 -16.16
CA CYS A 265 3.22 -12.10 -17.21
C CYS A 265 1.98 -11.34 -17.67
N LEU A 266 1.41 -10.43 -16.86
CA LEU A 266 0.19 -9.67 -17.18
C LEU A 266 0.45 -8.19 -17.50
N LYS A 267 1.69 -7.71 -17.39
CA LYS A 267 2.02 -6.28 -17.61
C LYS A 267 1.75 -5.83 -19.03
N ASP A 268 2.10 -6.68 -20.01
CA ASP A 268 1.84 -6.41 -21.43
C ASP A 268 0.33 -6.46 -21.77
N PHE A 269 -0.48 -7.06 -20.89
CA PHE A 269 -1.93 -7.24 -21.06
C PHE A 269 -2.76 -6.26 -20.20
N GLY A 270 -2.15 -5.16 -19.76
CA GLY A 270 -2.84 -4.03 -19.12
C GLY A 270 -2.85 -4.02 -17.59
N LEU A 271 -2.15 -4.95 -16.94
CA LEU A 271 -1.80 -4.81 -15.53
C LEU A 271 -0.76 -3.69 -15.37
N ILE A 272 -0.95 -2.78 -14.42
CA ILE A 272 0.00 -1.68 -14.18
C ILE A 272 0.35 -1.53 -12.70
N SER A 273 1.53 -1.00 -12.41
CA SER A 273 2.02 -0.68 -11.06
C SER A 273 1.81 0.80 -10.66
N THR A 274 1.08 1.58 -11.46
CA THR A 274 0.78 2.98 -11.14
C THR A 274 -0.38 3.07 -10.14
N PRO A 275 -0.17 3.64 -8.93
CA PRO A 275 -1.21 3.70 -7.91
C PRO A 275 -2.26 4.78 -8.22
N GLU A 276 -3.48 4.60 -7.71
CA GLU A 276 -4.44 5.68 -7.57
C GLU A 276 -4.12 6.49 -6.31
N ILE A 277 -3.96 7.80 -6.46
CA ILE A 277 -3.52 8.69 -5.38
C ILE A 277 -4.64 9.67 -5.03
N SER A 278 -5.00 9.69 -3.75
CA SER A 278 -6.00 10.60 -3.20
C SER A 278 -5.45 11.41 -2.02
N TYR A 279 -6.03 12.58 -1.80
CA TYR A 279 -5.65 13.51 -0.74
C TYR A 279 -6.84 13.84 0.13
N ARG A 280 -6.58 13.96 1.44
CA ARG A 280 -7.54 14.47 2.41
C ARG A 280 -6.84 15.32 3.45
N LYS A 281 -7.44 16.45 3.79
CA LYS A 281 -7.08 17.20 5.00
C LYS A 281 -7.86 16.64 6.19
N LEU A 282 -7.13 16.19 7.21
CA LEU A 282 -7.67 15.70 8.46
C LEU A 282 -8.27 16.84 9.29
N THR A 283 -9.25 16.48 10.10
CA THR A 283 -9.96 17.37 11.01
C THR A 283 -9.97 16.79 12.41
N ASN A 284 -10.32 17.59 13.41
CA ASN A 284 -10.45 17.14 14.80
C ASN A 284 -11.60 16.10 15.01
N ARG A 285 -12.37 15.78 13.97
CA ARG A 285 -13.40 14.73 14.00
C ARG A 285 -12.87 13.37 13.56
N ASP A 286 -11.73 13.36 12.88
CA ASP A 286 -11.11 12.15 12.34
C ASP A 286 -10.38 11.42 13.48
N GLU A 287 -10.74 10.16 13.74
CA GLU A 287 -10.29 9.43 14.93
C GLU A 287 -9.14 8.48 14.61
N PHE A 288 -9.31 7.61 13.61
CA PHE A 288 -8.30 6.63 13.21
C PHE A 288 -8.50 6.17 11.76
N VAL A 289 -7.44 5.63 11.16
CA VAL A 289 -7.48 5.01 9.83
C VAL A 289 -7.17 3.53 9.97
N VAL A 290 -7.89 2.70 9.22
CA VAL A 290 -7.65 1.27 9.08
C VAL A 290 -7.13 0.99 7.68
N LEU A 291 -5.99 0.31 7.59
CA LEU A 291 -5.47 -0.29 6.37
C LEU A 291 -5.63 -1.81 6.50
N ALA A 292 -6.19 -2.46 5.48
CA ALA A 292 -6.43 -3.90 5.52
C ALA A 292 -6.38 -4.52 4.11
N THR A 293 -5.91 -5.77 4.07
CA THR A 293 -6.02 -6.66 2.90
C THR A 293 -7.47 -7.13 2.69
N ASP A 294 -7.75 -7.78 1.57
CA ASP A 294 -9.10 -8.22 1.23
C ASP A 294 -9.63 -9.31 2.20
N GLY A 295 -8.71 -10.02 2.87
CA GLY A 295 -8.98 -11.12 3.79
C GLY A 295 -9.81 -10.72 5.03
N VAL A 296 -9.74 -9.45 5.45
CA VAL A 296 -10.55 -8.93 6.58
C VAL A 296 -12.04 -8.83 6.22
N ARG A 297 -12.37 -8.81 4.92
CA ARG A 297 -13.74 -8.58 4.42
C ARG A 297 -14.52 -9.86 4.12
N LYS A 298 -13.85 -11.00 3.96
CA LYS A 298 -14.41 -12.26 3.45
C LYS A 298 -15.00 -13.17 4.55
N THR A 299 -15.73 -12.61 5.51
CA THR A 299 -16.49 -13.36 6.53
C THR A 299 -17.97 -13.09 6.46
#